data_AF-A0A4R6ZFM1-F1
#
_entry.id   AF-A0A4R6ZFM1-F1
#
_cell.length_a   1.000
_cell.length_b   1.000
_cell.length_c   1.000
_cell.angle_alpha   90.00
_cell.angle_beta   90.00
_cell.angle_gamma   90.00
#
_symmetry.space_group_name_H-M   'P 1'
#
loop_
_entity.id
_entity.type
_entity.pdbx_description
1 polymer ?
#
loop_
_entity_poly.entity_id
_entity_poly.type
_entity_poly.pdbx_seq_one_letter_code
_entity_poly.pdbx_strand_id
1 'polypeptide(L)'
;MSKCKEAERLLFKYNTLLLSLPKRSMPRRTKENELRLTKKISEEPAYIEIKQITEAINKLNSDQREVLLAKYMSRRKLTNIEVYMSIGWSESHYYRLKKSALEGLLMAYEAEQLVFI
;
A
#
# COMPACT_ATOMS: atom_id res chain seq x y z
N MET A 1 -2.03 -5.29 19.87
CA MET A 1 -1.24 -4.44 18.95
C MET A 1 -2.21 -3.47 18.26
N SER A 2 -1.88 -2.20 18.04
CA SER A 2 -2.82 -1.27 17.37
C SER A 2 -2.99 -1.64 15.89
N LYS A 3 -4.21 -1.61 15.34
CA LYS A 3 -4.52 -1.89 13.93
C LYS A 3 -3.61 -1.13 12.95
N CYS A 4 -3.30 0.13 13.26
CA CYS A 4 -2.38 0.93 12.45
C CYS A 4 -0.97 0.33 12.39
N LYS A 5 -0.43 -0.19 13.50
CA LYS A 5 0.90 -0.83 13.53
C LYS A 5 0.93 -2.11 12.71
N GLU A 6 -0.18 -2.83 12.67
CA GLU A 6 -0.33 -4.04 11.87
C GLU A 6 -0.38 -3.73 10.38
N ALA A 7 -1.17 -2.73 9.98
CA ALA A 7 -1.18 -2.22 8.61
C ALA A 7 0.19 -1.71 8.16
N GLU A 8 0.94 -1.03 9.03
CA GLU A 8 2.31 -0.60 8.73
C GLU A 8 3.24 -1.79 8.49
N ARG A 9 3.16 -2.85 9.32
CA ARG A 9 3.92 -4.09 9.11
C ARG A 9 3.58 -4.75 7.79
N LEU A 10 2.29 -4.79 7.43
CA LEU A 10 1.82 -5.31 6.16
C LEU A 10 2.43 -4.54 4.98
N LEU A 11 2.47 -3.21 5.04
CA LEU A 11 3.08 -2.37 4.01
C LEU A 11 4.61 -2.55 3.93
N PHE A 12 5.31 -2.71 5.05
CA PHE A 12 6.74 -3.02 5.03
C PHE A 12 7.03 -4.41 4.45
N LYS A 13 6.19 -5.40 4.75
CA LYS A 13 6.26 -6.73 4.15
C LYS A 13 6.01 -6.64 2.64
N TYR A 14 4.97 -5.93 2.22
CA TYR A 14 4.65 -5.70 0.81
C TYR A 14 5.81 -5.05 0.06
N ASN A 15 6.40 -3.98 0.60
CA ASN A 15 7.55 -3.33 -0.04
C ASN A 15 8.75 -4.29 -0.16
N THR A 16 9.01 -5.11 0.86
CA THR A 16 10.06 -6.15 0.82
C THR A 16 9.78 -7.18 -0.27
N LEU A 17 8.54 -7.67 -0.36
CA LEU A 17 8.10 -8.62 -1.39
C LEU A 17 8.20 -8.03 -2.80
N LEU A 18 7.85 -6.75 -2.97
CA LEU A 18 8.01 -6.07 -4.25
C LEU A 18 9.48 -5.95 -4.65
N LEU A 19 10.36 -5.60 -3.72
CA LEU A 19 11.78 -5.44 -4.01
C LEU A 19 12.49 -6.75 -4.42
N SER A 20 11.92 -7.92 -4.09
CA SER A 20 12.43 -9.20 -4.57
C SER A 20 11.94 -9.56 -5.99
N LEU A 21 10.93 -8.84 -6.51
CA LEU A 21 10.42 -9.10 -7.85
C LEU A 21 11.34 -8.55 -8.95
N PRO A 22 11.36 -9.20 -10.14
CA PRO A 22 11.92 -8.58 -11.33
C PRO A 22 11.25 -7.22 -11.59
N LYS A 23 12.04 -6.19 -11.96
CA LYS A 23 11.52 -4.83 -12.21
C LYS A 23 10.30 -4.78 -13.14
N ARG A 24 10.22 -5.71 -14.11
CA ARG A 24 9.10 -5.84 -15.05
C ARG A 24 7.78 -6.28 -14.42
N SER A 25 7.80 -6.84 -13.21
CA SER A 25 6.64 -7.32 -12.46
C SER A 25 6.18 -6.33 -11.37
N MET A 26 6.93 -5.24 -11.17
CA MET A 26 6.59 -4.21 -10.19
C MET A 26 5.27 -3.52 -10.57
N PRO A 27 4.37 -3.29 -9.60
CA PRO A 27 3.15 -2.55 -9.84
C PRO A 27 3.45 -1.14 -10.32
N ARG A 28 2.60 -0.62 -11.22
CA ARG A 28 2.66 0.77 -11.68
C ARG A 28 1.46 1.54 -11.16
N ARG A 29 1.68 2.77 -10.70
CA ARG A 29 0.63 3.72 -10.34
C ARG A 29 -0.06 4.24 -11.62
N THR A 30 -1.39 4.21 -11.66
CA THR A 30 -2.19 4.83 -12.73
C THR A 30 -2.38 6.32 -12.51
N LYS A 31 -3.12 7.00 -13.39
CA LYS A 31 -3.51 8.40 -13.19
C LYS A 31 -4.44 8.58 -11.98
N GLU A 32 -5.21 7.54 -11.65
CA GLU A 32 -6.17 7.48 -10.56
C GLU A 32 -5.56 6.95 -9.25
N ASN A 33 -4.23 6.80 -9.19
CA ASN A 33 -3.47 6.27 -8.05
C ASN A 33 -3.67 4.78 -7.76
N GLU A 34 -4.23 4.02 -8.70
CA GLU A 34 -4.34 2.56 -8.59
C GLU A 34 -3.01 1.89 -8.91
N LEU A 35 -2.77 0.74 -8.29
CA LEU A 35 -1.64 -0.12 -8.60
C LEU A 35 -2.06 -1.17 -9.63
N ARG A 36 -1.41 -1.16 -10.79
CA ARG A 36 -1.56 -2.19 -11.83
C ARG A 36 -0.37 -3.13 -11.86
N LEU A 37 -0.64 -4.41 -11.65
CA LEU A 37 0.34 -5.48 -11.83
C LEU A 37 0.61 -5.70 -13.33
N THR A 38 1.87 -5.72 -13.71
CA THR A 38 2.31 -5.62 -15.11
C THR A 38 2.49 -6.96 -15.82
N LYS A 39 2.52 -8.08 -15.09
CA LYS A 39 2.65 -9.43 -15.68
C LYS A 39 1.84 -10.43 -14.86
N LYS A 40 1.41 -11.52 -15.51
CA LYS A 40 0.89 -12.72 -14.82
C LYS A 40 1.93 -13.18 -13.81
N ILE A 41 1.60 -12.89 -12.58
CA ILE A 41 2.29 -13.28 -11.37
C ILE A 41 2.23 -14.82 -11.28
N SER A 42 3.33 -15.50 -10.90
CA SER A 42 3.33 -16.97 -10.73
C SER A 42 2.41 -17.37 -9.57
N GLU A 43 2.00 -18.64 -9.50
CA GLU A 43 1.17 -19.19 -8.41
C GLU A 43 1.94 -19.38 -7.08
N GLU A 44 3.11 -18.78 -6.96
CA GLU A 44 3.87 -18.84 -5.72
C GLU A 44 3.15 -18.09 -4.57
N PRO A 45 3.24 -18.55 -3.32
CA PRO A 45 2.53 -17.92 -2.20
C PRO A 45 2.84 -16.43 -2.01
N ALA A 46 4.10 -16.02 -2.24
CA ALA A 46 4.54 -14.62 -2.13
C ALA A 46 3.78 -13.70 -3.08
N TYR A 47 3.40 -14.23 -4.23
CA TYR A 47 2.79 -13.53 -5.33
C TYR A 47 1.28 -13.37 -5.15
N ILE A 48 0.63 -14.38 -4.56
CA ILE A 48 -0.75 -14.28 -4.08
C ILE A 48 -0.86 -13.16 -3.05
N GLU A 49 0.07 -13.12 -2.09
CA GLU A 49 0.07 -12.08 -1.06
C GLU A 49 0.30 -10.67 -1.64
N ILE A 50 1.24 -10.52 -2.60
CA ILE A 50 1.41 -9.26 -3.33
C ILE A 50 0.10 -8.84 -3.99
N LYS A 51 -0.61 -9.76 -4.65
CA LYS A 51 -1.90 -9.48 -5.28
C LYS A 51 -2.94 -9.02 -4.26
N GLN A 52 -3.12 -9.75 -3.15
CA GLN A 52 -4.09 -9.41 -2.11
C GLN A 52 -3.83 -8.03 -1.50
N ILE A 53 -2.56 -7.70 -1.20
CA ILE A 53 -2.20 -6.37 -0.68
C ILE A 53 -2.44 -5.29 -1.75
N THR A 54 -2.13 -5.57 -3.01
CA THR A 54 -2.37 -4.64 -4.13
C THR A 54 -3.87 -4.33 -4.28
N GLU A 55 -4.72 -5.36 -4.25
CA GLU A 55 -6.18 -5.18 -4.31
C GLU A 55 -6.72 -4.44 -3.09
N ALA A 56 -6.19 -4.74 -1.89
CA ALA A 56 -6.56 -4.01 -0.67
C ALA A 56 -6.19 -2.51 -0.75
N ILE A 57 -5.02 -2.18 -1.29
CA ILE A 57 -4.63 -0.78 -1.57
C ILE A 57 -5.59 -0.17 -2.60
N ASN A 58 -5.95 -0.90 -3.66
CA ASN A 58 -6.84 -0.40 -4.70
C ASN A 58 -8.28 -0.16 -4.23
N LYS A 59 -8.75 -0.80 -3.16
CA LYS A 59 -10.05 -0.51 -2.54
C LYS A 59 -10.10 0.84 -1.81
N LEU A 60 -8.95 1.44 -1.52
CA LEU A 60 -8.87 2.76 -0.91
C LEU A 60 -9.18 3.86 -1.92
N ASN A 61 -9.67 5.00 -1.44
CA ASN A 61 -9.86 6.16 -2.30
C ASN A 61 -8.52 6.78 -2.74
N SER A 62 -8.56 7.65 -3.75
CA SER A 62 -7.37 8.24 -4.38
C SER A 62 -6.39 8.87 -3.37
N ASP A 63 -6.91 9.64 -2.41
CA ASP A 63 -6.11 10.36 -1.44
C ASP A 63 -5.45 9.39 -0.43
N GLN A 64 -6.22 8.42 0.04
CA GLN A 64 -5.72 7.38 0.94
C GLN A 64 -4.58 6.58 0.27
N ARG A 65 -4.74 6.23 -1.01
CA ARG A 65 -3.70 5.57 -1.80
C ARG A 65 -2.47 6.47 -1.90
N GLU A 66 -2.64 7.75 -2.22
CA GLU A 66 -1.53 8.70 -2.33
C GLU A 66 -0.68 8.77 -1.05
N VAL A 67 -1.32 8.89 0.12
CA VAL A 67 -0.62 8.93 1.41
C VAL A 67 0.17 7.64 1.66
N LEU A 68 -0.42 6.47 1.42
CA LEU A 68 0.27 5.19 1.65
C LEU A 68 1.42 4.98 0.65
N LEU A 69 1.19 5.24 -0.63
CA LEU A 69 2.20 5.05 -1.67
C LEU A 69 3.39 6.00 -1.47
N ALA A 70 3.13 7.28 -1.18
CA ALA A 70 4.19 8.26 -0.93
C ALA A 70 5.03 7.89 0.30
N LYS A 71 4.39 7.38 1.37
CA LYS A 71 5.08 7.04 2.62
C LYS A 71 5.84 5.72 2.58
N TYR A 72 5.23 4.66 2.05
CA TYR A 72 5.71 3.29 2.22
C TYR A 72 6.30 2.67 0.97
N MET A 73 5.96 3.19 -0.22
CA MET A 73 6.46 2.68 -1.51
C MET A 73 7.51 3.58 -2.15
N SER A 74 7.96 4.63 -1.44
CA SER A 74 9.06 5.47 -1.87
C SER A 74 10.39 4.70 -1.81
N ARG A 75 11.27 4.95 -2.78
CA ARG A 75 12.64 4.41 -2.79
C ARG A 75 13.48 4.89 -1.62
N ARG A 76 13.11 6.02 -1.02
CA ARG A 76 13.74 6.59 0.17
C ARG A 76 12.75 6.53 1.34
N LYS A 77 13.27 6.23 2.54
CA LYS A 77 12.48 6.33 3.76
C LYS A 77 12.22 7.80 4.08
N LEU A 78 11.04 8.29 3.74
CA LEU A 78 10.63 9.66 4.03
C LEU A 78 10.05 9.77 5.45
N THR A 79 10.32 10.86 6.13
CA THR A 79 9.62 11.28 7.35
C THR A 79 8.16 11.63 7.03
N ASN A 80 7.30 11.72 8.04
CA ASN A 80 5.92 12.16 7.82
C ASN A 80 5.87 13.59 7.26
N ILE A 81 6.79 14.46 7.72
CA ILE A 81 6.93 15.84 7.29
C ILE A 81 7.25 15.91 5.81
N GLU A 82 8.29 15.20 5.37
CA GLU A 82 8.65 15.17 3.95
C GLU A 82 7.51 14.65 3.08
N VAL A 83 6.75 13.65 3.55
CA VAL A 83 5.61 13.13 2.80
C VAL A 83 4.54 14.21 2.63
N TYR A 84 3.98 14.75 3.72
CA TYR A 84 2.86 15.69 3.58
C TYR A 84 3.26 16.96 2.85
N MET A 85 4.51 17.42 3.00
CA MET A 85 5.03 18.54 2.22
C MET A 85 5.12 18.21 0.73
N SER A 86 5.56 16.99 0.38
CA SER A 86 5.70 16.58 -1.03
C SER A 86 4.37 16.44 -1.77
N ILE A 87 3.30 16.05 -1.08
CA ILE A 87 1.97 15.89 -1.68
C ILE A 87 1.10 17.15 -1.53
N GLY A 88 1.56 18.18 -0.82
CA GLY A 88 0.86 19.46 -0.66
C GLY A 88 -0.21 19.48 0.43
N TRP A 89 -0.07 18.62 1.45
CA TRP A 89 -1.06 18.42 2.50
C TRP A 89 -0.66 19.11 3.80
N SER A 90 -1.65 19.59 4.56
CA SER A 90 -1.40 20.04 5.93
C SER A 90 -1.12 18.85 6.85
N GLU A 91 -0.34 19.07 7.91
CA GLU A 91 0.03 18.04 8.87
C GLU A 91 -1.20 17.34 9.48
N SER A 92 -2.16 18.11 9.97
CA SER A 92 -3.37 17.55 10.59
C SER A 92 -4.21 16.75 9.60
N HIS A 93 -4.31 17.20 8.34
CA HIS A 93 -5.04 16.47 7.30
C HIS A 93 -4.33 15.15 6.98
N TYR A 94 -3.01 15.19 6.82
CA TYR A 94 -2.18 14.01 6.59
C TYR A 94 -2.33 12.97 7.69
N TYR A 95 -2.23 13.35 8.98
CA TYR A 95 -2.31 12.37 10.06
C TYR A 95 -3.69 11.71 10.17
N ARG A 96 -4.78 12.46 9.98
CA ARG A 96 -6.13 11.90 9.94
C ARG A 96 -6.28 10.93 8.77
N LEU A 97 -5.84 11.33 7.59
CA LEU A 97 -5.97 10.49 6.41
C LEU A 97 -5.09 9.25 6.50
N LYS A 98 -3.83 9.38 6.94
CA LYS A 98 -2.92 8.25 7.15
C LYS A 98 -3.55 7.21 8.08
N LYS A 99 -4.14 7.64 9.20
CA LYS A 99 -4.84 6.74 10.12
C LYS A 99 -5.98 6.01 9.42
N SER A 100 -6.87 6.76 8.75
CA SER A 100 -8.00 6.20 8.01
C SER A 100 -7.57 5.24 6.89
N ALA A 101 -6.49 5.56 6.18
CA ALA A 101 -5.93 4.73 5.12
C ALA A 101 -5.34 3.42 5.65
N LEU A 102 -4.63 3.46 6.79
CA LEU A 102 -4.09 2.26 7.44
C LEU A 102 -5.20 1.34 7.96
N GLU A 103 -6.22 1.91 8.61
CA GLU A 103 -7.38 1.14 9.08
C GLU A 103 -8.17 0.55 7.90
N GLY A 104 -8.41 1.34 6.86
CA GLY A 104 -9.06 0.90 5.63
C GLY A 104 -8.30 -0.23 4.92
N LEU A 105 -6.96 -0.11 4.83
CA LEU A 105 -6.11 -1.12 4.22
C LEU A 105 -6.23 -2.45 4.95
N LEU A 106 -6.14 -2.43 6.28
CA LEU A 106 -6.18 -3.67 7.07
C LEU A 106 -7.53 -4.37 6.90
N MET A 107 -8.64 -3.64 7.00
CA MET A 107 -9.98 -4.19 6.77
C MET A 107 -10.13 -4.76 5.36
N ALA A 108 -9.65 -4.04 4.35
CA ALA A 108 -9.69 -4.48 2.96
C ALA A 108 -8.87 -5.76 2.74
N TYR A 109 -7.70 -5.86 3.36
CA TYR A 109 -6.81 -7.02 3.29
C TYR A 109 -7.37 -8.23 4.03
N GLU A 110 -7.91 -8.05 5.24
CA GLU A 110 -8.60 -9.11 5.99
C GLU A 110 -9.77 -9.69 5.16
N ALA A 111 -10.53 -8.84 4.48
CA ALA A 111 -11.58 -9.28 3.57
C ALA A 111 -11.04 -10.08 2.37
N GLU A 112 -9.87 -9.72 1.81
CA GLU A 112 -9.21 -10.52 0.77
C GLU A 112 -8.79 -11.90 1.29
N GLN A 113 -8.31 -12.02 2.53
CA GLN A 113 -7.91 -13.32 3.09
C GLN A 113 -9.09 -14.29 3.21
N LEU A 114 -10.27 -13.79 3.59
CA LEU A 114 -11.47 -14.61 3.77
C LEU A 114 -12.05 -15.19 2.46
N VAL A 115 -11.70 -14.62 1.30
CA VAL A 115 -12.18 -15.08 -0.01
C VAL A 115 -11.41 -16.32 -0.51
N PHE A 116 -10.26 -16.64 0.09
CA PHE A 116 -9.41 -17.76 -0.31
C PHE A 116 -9.38 -18.91 0.72
N ILE A 117 -10.34 -18.95 1.65
CA ILE A 117 -10.53 -20.03 2.64
C ILE A 117 -11.64 -20.97 2.19
#